data_AF-H5SHR7-F1
#
_entry.id   AF-H5SHR7-F1
#
_cell.length_a   1.000
_cell.length_b   1.000
_cell.length_c   1.000
_cell.angle_alpha   90.00
_cell.angle_beta   90.00
_cell.angle_gamma   90.00
#
_symmetry.space_group_name_H-M   'P 1'
#
loop_
_entity.id
_entity.type
_entity.pdbx_description
1 polymer ?
#
loop_
_entity_poly.entity_id
_entity_poly.type
_entity_poly.pdbx_seq_one_letter_code
_entity_poly.pdbx_strand_id
1 'polypeptide(L)'
;MEAVRINFQFAVWLSVLGGLWVLFHPEWVFPELVMRLYGHVNLSFMAMVFVLVAVQVWLGWFHYSRPDYRPVLFMGGLWLVAALTTGLFSGLTQLPVRLWLPAGLVYLGLSQLAEAWRRLKCARG
;
A
#
# COMPACT_ATOMS: atom_id res chain seq x y z
N MET A 1 10.83 -6.29 -20.64
CA MET A 1 11.06 -6.24 -19.18
C MET A 1 10.95 -4.82 -18.60
N GLU A 2 11.14 -3.77 -19.41
CA GLU A 2 11.03 -2.38 -18.95
C GLU A 2 9.63 -1.99 -18.47
N ALA A 3 8.57 -2.55 -19.09
CA ALA A 3 7.19 -2.30 -18.68
C ALA A 3 6.92 -2.63 -17.19
N VAL A 4 7.52 -3.71 -16.65
CA VAL A 4 7.37 -4.07 -15.22
C VAL A 4 8.04 -3.04 -14.32
N ARG A 5 9.21 -2.52 -14.72
CA ARG A 5 9.92 -1.48 -13.98
C ARG A 5 9.14 -0.16 -13.96
N ILE A 6 8.56 0.22 -15.10
CA ILE A 6 7.73 1.43 -15.23
C ILE A 6 6.46 1.29 -14.37
N ASN A 7 5.77 0.14 -14.45
CA ASN A 7 4.60 -0.14 -13.61
C ASN A 7 4.95 -0.08 -12.12
N PHE A 8 6.10 -0.63 -11.73
CA PHE A 8 6.59 -0.53 -10.36
C PHE A 8 6.83 0.91 -9.93
N GLN A 9 7.56 1.71 -10.73
CA GLN A 9 7.79 3.13 -10.40
C GLN A 9 6.49 3.90 -10.27
N PHE A 10 5.54 3.68 -11.18
CA PHE A 10 4.21 4.25 -11.09
C PHE A 10 3.49 3.83 -9.81
N ALA A 11 3.51 2.55 -9.44
CA ALA A 11 2.93 2.05 -8.20
C ALA A 11 3.58 2.66 -6.95
N VAL A 12 4.91 2.84 -6.95
CA VAL A 12 5.61 3.56 -5.86
C VAL A 12 5.06 4.98 -5.72
N TRP A 13 5.01 5.76 -6.79
CA TRP A 13 4.49 7.12 -6.75
C TRP A 13 3.01 7.17 -6.36
N LEU A 14 2.20 6.29 -6.93
CA LEU A 14 0.78 6.17 -6.61
C LEU A 14 0.56 5.85 -5.13
N SER A 15 1.38 4.97 -4.54
CA SER A 15 1.26 4.62 -3.12
C SER A 15 1.64 5.77 -2.19
N VAL A 16 2.67 6.54 -2.53
CA VAL A 16 3.07 7.73 -1.75
C VAL A 16 2.02 8.82 -1.85
N LEU A 17 1.62 9.18 -3.07
CA LEU A 17 0.62 10.23 -3.30
C LEU A 17 -0.75 9.85 -2.76
N GLY A 18 -1.19 8.61 -3.01
CA GLY A 18 -2.46 8.09 -2.51
C GLY A 18 -2.48 7.97 -0.99
N GLY A 19 -1.39 7.52 -0.37
CA GLY A 19 -1.29 7.47 1.08
C GLY A 19 -1.27 8.86 1.74
N LEU A 20 -0.54 9.82 1.17
CA LEU A 20 -0.59 11.21 1.62
C LEU A 20 -2.00 11.80 1.47
N TRP A 21 -2.67 11.54 0.35
CA TRP A 21 -4.05 11.97 0.14
C TRP A 21 -4.98 11.44 1.23
N VAL A 22 -4.88 10.16 1.57
CA VAL A 22 -5.69 9.55 2.65
C VAL A 22 -5.40 10.17 4.02
N LEU A 23 -4.16 10.55 4.30
CA LEU A 23 -3.78 11.20 5.57
C LEU A 23 -4.36 12.61 5.70
N PHE A 24 -4.43 13.37 4.61
CA PHE A 24 -5.03 14.72 4.61
C PHE A 24 -6.55 14.70 4.48
N HIS A 25 -7.11 13.66 3.86
CA HIS A 25 -8.53 13.53 3.53
C HIS A 25 -9.10 12.15 3.95
N PRO A 26 -9.11 11.82 5.26
CA PRO A 26 -9.60 10.54 5.75
C PRO A 26 -11.08 10.27 5.41
N GLU A 27 -11.89 11.32 5.25
CA GLU A 27 -13.31 11.26 4.89
C GLU A 27 -13.55 10.60 3.52
N TRP A 28 -12.54 10.57 2.66
CA TRP A 28 -12.63 9.88 1.37
C TRP A 28 -12.62 8.37 1.53
N VAL A 29 -11.86 7.84 2.49
CA VAL A 29 -11.81 6.40 2.75
C VAL A 29 -13.02 5.94 3.54
N PHE A 30 -13.37 6.71 4.57
CA PHE A 30 -14.43 6.39 5.50
C PHE A 30 -15.45 7.54 5.55
N PRO A 31 -16.48 7.52 4.71
CA PRO A 31 -17.49 8.59 4.67
C PRO A 31 -18.28 8.73 5.98
N GLU A 32 -18.39 7.67 6.79
CA GLU A 32 -19.16 7.66 8.04
C GLU A 32 -18.32 7.90 9.30
N LEU A 33 -16.99 8.04 9.18
CA LEU A 33 -16.09 8.16 10.35
C LEU A 33 -16.13 9.53 11.05
N VAL A 34 -16.97 10.46 10.58
CA VAL A 34 -17.12 11.81 11.13
C VAL A 34 -17.90 11.80 12.46
N MET A 35 -18.65 10.73 12.77
CA MET A 35 -19.31 10.61 14.08
C MET A 35 -18.32 10.11 15.15
N ARG A 36 -18.21 10.88 16.24
CA ARG A 36 -17.31 10.73 17.43
C ARG A 36 -17.08 9.31 17.99
N LEU A 37 -17.83 8.29 17.58
CA LEU A 37 -17.78 6.92 18.09
C LEU A 37 -16.56 6.11 17.60
N TYR A 38 -15.89 6.52 16.52
CA TYR A 38 -14.82 5.74 15.87
C TYR A 38 -13.40 6.33 15.98
N GLY A 39 -13.16 7.28 16.90
CA GLY A 39 -11.88 8.00 17.01
C GLY A 39 -10.64 7.10 17.14
N HIS A 40 -10.73 6.00 17.88
CA HIS A 40 -9.61 5.04 18.05
C HIS A 40 -9.33 4.20 16.79
N VAL A 41 -10.39 3.82 16.07
CA VAL A 41 -10.28 3.09 14.79
C VAL A 41 -9.63 3.99 13.74
N ASN A 42 -10.04 5.26 13.70
CA ASN A 42 -9.46 6.25 12.81
C ASN A 42 -7.95 6.40 13.05
N LEU A 43 -7.55 6.58 14.31
CA LEU A 43 -6.15 6.78 14.67
C LEU A 43 -5.30 5.56 14.27
N SER A 44 -5.79 4.35 14.54
CA SER A 44 -5.09 3.11 14.18
C SER A 44 -4.91 2.97 12.67
N PHE A 45 -5.96 3.29 11.89
CA PHE A 45 -5.89 3.25 10.43
C PHE A 45 -4.96 4.33 9.87
N MET A 46 -5.07 5.57 10.35
CA MET A 46 -4.18 6.66 9.96
C MET A 46 -2.71 6.35 10.29
N ALA A 47 -2.45 5.77 11.45
CA ALA A 47 -1.12 5.31 11.83
C ALA A 47 -0.59 4.22 10.89
N MET A 48 -1.44 3.24 10.52
CA MET A 48 -1.09 2.22 9.54
C MET A 48 -0.73 2.84 8.18
N VAL A 49 -1.56 3.75 7.66
CA VAL A 49 -1.30 4.44 6.39
C VAL A 49 0.00 5.23 6.46
N PHE A 50 0.23 5.98 7.54
CA PHE A 50 1.45 6.74 7.76
C PHE A 50 2.69 5.83 7.74
N VAL A 51 2.65 4.70 8.46
CA VAL A 51 3.76 3.73 8.48
C VAL A 51 4.00 3.16 7.08
N LEU A 52 2.96 2.78 6.34
CA LEU A 52 3.11 2.26 4.98
C LEU A 52 3.75 3.28 4.04
N VAL A 53 3.32 4.54 4.09
CA VAL A 53 3.90 5.63 3.28
C VAL A 53 5.35 5.88 3.70
N ALA A 54 5.65 5.97 4.99
CA ALA A 54 6.99 6.21 5.50
C ALA A 54 7.96 5.09 5.09
N VAL A 55 7.55 3.83 5.21
CA VAL A 55 8.34 2.67 4.77
C VAL A 55 8.53 2.69 3.25
N GLN A 56 7.49 3.00 2.48
CA GLN A 56 7.56 3.09 1.03
C GLN A 56 8.56 4.17 0.57
N VAL A 57 8.54 5.34 1.21
CA VAL A 57 9.47 6.44 0.93
C VAL A 57 10.90 6.05 1.31
N TRP A 58 11.09 5.44 2.48
CA TRP A 58 12.40 4.96 2.93
C TRP A 58 12.99 3.89 1.99
N LEU A 59 12.17 2.93 1.57
CA LEU A 59 12.57 1.92 0.58
C LEU A 59 12.86 2.53 -0.78
N GLY A 60 12.05 3.51 -1.20
CA GLY A 60 12.24 4.28 -2.42
C GLY A 60 13.60 4.97 -2.48
N TRP A 61 14.01 5.63 -1.40
CA TRP A 61 15.28 6.35 -1.34
C TRP A 61 16.50 5.44 -1.21
N PHE A 62 16.43 4.43 -0.34
CA PHE A 62 17.64 3.70 0.09
C PHE A 62 17.80 2.31 -0.53
N HIS A 63 16.71 1.65 -0.90
CA HIS A 63 16.72 0.21 -1.20
C HIS A 63 16.35 -0.13 -2.63
N TYR A 64 15.43 0.60 -3.27
CA TYR A 64 15.01 0.28 -4.64
C TYR A 64 16.08 0.55 -5.70
N SER A 65 17.08 1.38 -5.39
CA SER A 65 18.30 1.58 -6.18
C SER A 65 19.25 0.37 -6.17
N ARG A 66 19.09 -0.55 -5.21
CA ARG A 66 19.89 -1.78 -5.13
C ARG A 66 19.19 -2.91 -5.89
N PRO A 67 19.93 -3.88 -6.45
CA PRO A 67 19.36 -5.02 -7.18
C PRO A 67 18.63 -6.04 -6.31
N ASP A 68 18.59 -5.86 -4.98
CA ASP A 68 17.93 -6.78 -4.06
C ASP A 68 16.41 -6.83 -4.29
N TYR A 69 15.85 -8.03 -4.33
CA TYR A 69 14.41 -8.28 -4.49
C TYR A 69 13.66 -8.31 -3.16
N ARG A 70 14.35 -8.60 -2.04
CA ARG A 70 13.72 -8.78 -0.72
C ARG A 70 12.93 -7.56 -0.24
N PRO A 71 13.43 -6.31 -0.37
CA PRO A 71 12.69 -5.15 0.11
C PRO A 71 11.40 -4.90 -0.70
N VAL A 72 11.45 -5.15 -2.01
CA VAL A 72 10.29 -5.04 -2.91
C VAL A 72 9.26 -6.14 -2.59
N LEU A 73 9.72 -7.36 -2.36
CA LEU A 73 8.86 -8.48 -1.97
C LEU A 73 8.15 -8.21 -0.64
N PHE A 74 8.90 -7.74 0.36
CA PHE A 74 8.37 -7.39 1.68
C PHE A 74 7.28 -6.33 1.58
N MET A 75 7.55 -5.24 0.87
CA MET A 75 6.58 -4.15 0.73
C MET A 75 5.37 -4.56 -0.11
N GLY A 76 5.55 -5.37 -1.15
CA GLY A 76 4.43 -5.99 -1.88
C GLY A 76 3.53 -6.84 -0.97
N GLY A 77 4.14 -7.62 -0.08
CA GLY A 77 3.43 -8.38 0.95
C GLY A 77 2.65 -7.48 1.91
N LEU A 78 3.26 -6.39 2.40
CA LEU A 78 2.59 -5.43 3.28
C LEU A 78 1.36 -4.80 2.62
N TRP A 79 1.43 -4.43 1.35
CA TRP A 79 0.27 -3.89 0.62
C TRP A 79 -0.88 -4.90 0.51
N LEU A 80 -0.57 -6.18 0.25
CA LEU A 80 -1.59 -7.24 0.20
C LEU A 80 -2.20 -7.53 1.57
N VAL A 81 -1.40 -7.54 2.63
CA VAL A 81 -1.89 -7.68 4.01
C VAL A 81 -2.78 -6.48 4.36
N ALA A 82 -2.39 -5.26 3.98
CA ALA A 82 -3.22 -4.06 4.17
C ALA A 82 -4.55 -4.18 3.39
N ALA A 83 -4.53 -4.69 2.16
CA ALA A 83 -5.75 -4.90 1.38
C ALA A 83 -6.70 -5.91 2.05
N LEU A 84 -6.15 -7.05 2.49
CA LEU A 84 -6.90 -8.11 3.16
C LEU A 84 -7.49 -7.62 4.48
N THR A 85 -6.67 -6.99 5.33
CA THR A 85 -7.11 -6.47 6.63
C THR A 85 -8.18 -5.39 6.47
N THR A 86 -8.04 -4.50 5.49
CA THR A 86 -9.05 -3.48 5.18
C THR A 86 -10.37 -4.11 4.72
N GLY A 87 -10.31 -5.12 3.84
CA GLY A 87 -11.51 -5.83 3.36
C GLY A 87 -12.22 -6.62 4.47
N LEU A 88 -11.45 -7.37 5.27
CA LEU A 88 -11.98 -8.11 6.42
C LEU A 88 -12.57 -7.15 7.48
N PHE A 89 -11.88 -6.05 7.75
CA PHE A 89 -12.35 -5.03 8.69
C PHE A 89 -13.71 -4.47 8.26
N SER A 90 -13.86 -4.11 6.98
CA SER A 90 -15.14 -3.64 6.44
C SER A 90 -16.26 -4.68 6.60
N GLY A 91 -15.97 -5.97 6.33
CA GLY A 91 -16.94 -7.05 6.50
C GLY A 91 -17.33 -7.30 7.96
N LEU A 92 -16.37 -7.24 8.89
CA LEU A 92 -16.60 -7.52 10.31
C LEU A 92 -17.27 -6.37 11.05
N THR A 93 -16.94 -5.13 10.69
CA THR A 93 -17.45 -3.92 11.38
C THR A 93 -18.66 -3.31 10.70
N GLN A 94 -19.06 -3.81 9.53
CA GLN A 94 -20.09 -3.22 8.66
C GLN A 94 -19.80 -1.76 8.27
N LEU A 95 -18.58 -1.26 8.52
CA LEU A 95 -18.17 0.07 8.09
C LEU A 95 -17.93 0.04 6.57
N PRO A 96 -18.62 0.90 5.80
CA PRO A 96 -18.47 0.93 4.35
C PRO A 96 -17.11 1.52 3.99
N VAL A 97 -16.13 0.65 3.74
CA VAL A 97 -14.88 1.05 3.11
C VAL A 97 -15.12 1.12 1.62
N ARG A 98 -14.71 2.23 0.99
CA ARG A 98 -14.86 2.35 -0.46
C ARG A 98 -14.02 1.30 -1.19
N LEU A 99 -14.64 0.58 -2.12
CA LEU A 99 -14.04 -0.54 -2.87
C LEU A 99 -12.71 -0.20 -3.56
N TRP A 100 -12.51 1.06 -3.96
CA TRP A 100 -11.28 1.49 -4.60
C TRP A 100 -10.06 1.40 -3.68
N LEU A 101 -10.22 1.48 -2.37
CA LEU A 101 -9.09 1.37 -1.44
C LEU A 101 -8.49 -0.05 -1.45
N PRO A 102 -9.22 -1.12 -1.11
CA PRO A 102 -8.67 -2.47 -1.17
C PRO A 102 -8.21 -2.85 -2.58
N ALA A 103 -8.92 -2.42 -3.64
CA ALA A 103 -8.48 -2.65 -5.01
C ALA A 103 -7.13 -1.95 -5.32
N GLY A 104 -6.95 -0.71 -4.88
CA GLY A 104 -5.69 0.02 -4.99
C GLY A 104 -4.56 -0.65 -4.23
N LEU A 105 -4.81 -1.08 -2.99
CA LEU A 105 -3.84 -1.81 -2.17
C LEU A 105 -3.40 -3.13 -2.83
N VAL A 106 -4.35 -3.88 -3.43
CA VAL A 106 -4.03 -5.09 -4.21
C VAL A 106 -3.15 -4.74 -5.41
N TYR A 107 -3.52 -3.72 -6.18
CA TYR A 107 -2.73 -3.29 -7.33
C TYR A 107 -1.29 -2.92 -6.96
N LEU A 108 -1.11 -2.17 -5.87
CA LEU A 108 0.21 -1.82 -5.33
C LEU A 108 1.00 -3.07 -4.94
N GLY A 109 0.38 -4.00 -4.23
CA GLY A 109 0.99 -5.26 -3.82
C GLY A 109 1.45 -6.10 -5.00
N LEU A 110 0.56 -6.34 -5.97
CA LEU A 110 0.87 -7.12 -7.18
C LEU A 110 1.97 -6.46 -8.04
N SER A 111 1.95 -5.13 -8.14
CA SER A 111 2.97 -4.38 -8.88
C SER A 111 4.36 -4.56 -8.27
N GLN A 112 4.46 -4.59 -6.94
CA GLN A 112 5.72 -4.87 -6.27
C GLN A 112 6.14 -6.34 -6.39
N LEU A 113 5.21 -7.29 -6.25
CA LEU A 113 5.52 -8.71 -6.45
C LEU A 113 6.05 -9.00 -7.85
N ALA A 114 5.49 -8.35 -8.88
CA ALA A 114 5.96 -8.47 -10.25
C ALA A 114 7.41 -7.99 -10.41
N GLU A 115 7.77 -6.87 -9.79
CA GLU A 115 9.15 -6.36 -9.80
C GLU A 115 10.10 -7.23 -8.97
N ALA A 116 9.67 -7.73 -7.81
CA ALA A 116 10.45 -8.66 -7.00
C ALA A 116 10.76 -9.95 -7.78
N TRP A 117 9.77 -10.50 -8.49
CA TRP A 117 9.92 -11.66 -9.34
C TRP A 117 10.90 -11.41 -10.51
N ARG A 118 10.84 -10.23 -11.12
CA ARG A 118 11.79 -9.81 -12.17
C ARG A 118 13.22 -9.80 -11.63
N ARG A 119 13.45 -9.16 -10.47
CA ARG A 119 14.77 -9.10 -9.82
C ARG A 119 15.29 -10.48 -9.43
N LEU A 120 14.42 -11.36 -8.91
CA LEU A 120 14.76 -12.75 -8.58
C LEU A 120 15.24 -13.54 -9.81
N LYS A 121 14.56 -13.39 -10.95
CA LYS A 121 14.97 -14.04 -12.21
C LYS A 121 16.34 -13.54 -12.67
N CYS A 122 16.61 -12.24 -12.59
CA CYS A 122 17.91 -11.66 -12.94
C CYS A 122 19.04 -12.10 -12.01
N ALA A 123 18.76 -12.46 -10.75
CA ALA A 123 19.77 -12.91 -9.80
C ALA A 123 20.14 -14.41 -9.95
N ARG A 124 19.38 -15.17 -10.75
CA ARG A 124 19.58 -16.62 -10.96
C ARG A 124 20.20 -16.97 -12.32
N GLY A 125 20.34 -16.00 -13.23
CA GLY A 125 20.96 -16.17 -14.55
C GLY A 125 22.27 -15.41 -14.60
#